data_AF-A0ABD1SCR9-F1
#
_entry.id   AF-A0ABD1SCR9-F1
#
_cell.length_a   1.000
_cell.length_b   1.000
_cell.length_c   1.000
_cell.angle_alpha   90.00
_cell.angle_beta   90.00
_cell.angle_gamma   90.00
#
_symmetry.space_group_name_H-M   'P 1'
#
loop_
_entity.id
_entity.type
_entity.pdbx_description
1 polymer ?
#
loop_
_entity_poly.entity_id
_entity_poly.type
_entity_poly.pdbx_seq_one_letter_code
_entity_poly.pdbx_strand_id
1 'polypeptide(L)'
;MQRRKFIEQELERAQVEIPIYKKQSVAAEEAKLQVLKELESTKRLIEELKLNLERAQTEEQQAKQDSELAKLRVEEMEQGIADEASIAAKAQLEVARARQAAAVSELKNVKDELEQLRKDYALLVAEKNAEMQKAEEVVSKLKEAEKSVEDLTIELITAKESLESAHAAHLEAEEHRIGAIMAKEQDTLNWEKELKQAEEELEKLNEQILSAKDLKSKLDAASVLLRELKSELAAYMESTVEQETYEEGKMRDIFEEPEKKTHSAIQQREGMASIAVASLEAELNRTKSEIALIQMKEKEQRDKMVELPKKLQEAAQEADRAKALAQMAREELRKVKEEAGQVKAGASTVESRLRAAQKEIEATKASEKLALAAINAMQESESAQRTNDEDSPTGVTLSLEEYYELSKQAHEAEEQANMRVAAAISQIEVAKESELRSLTKLEEANREMAERKDALEIALEKAEKAKEGKLGVEQDLRKWRAENERRRKAGESVPAVVNTNKSPRATFEEREESKSFSTPDPSTVQYRPSPKTYSSNTETESSPDTRVTKKKKKSFFPRIFMFLVRKKAHASKSS
;
A
#
# COMPACT_ATOMS: atom_id res chain seq x y z
N MET A 1 -6.70 -24.96 18.44
CA MET A 1 -5.53 -24.43 19.16
C MET A 1 -4.21 -24.60 18.41
N GLN A 2 -3.70 -25.82 18.18
CA GLN A 2 -2.38 -26.03 17.53
C GLN A 2 -2.22 -25.30 16.18
N ARG A 3 -3.19 -25.41 15.26
CA ARG A 3 -3.18 -24.68 13.97
C ARG A 3 -3.04 -23.16 14.12
N ARG A 4 -3.74 -22.56 15.11
CA ARG A 4 -3.63 -21.13 15.41
C ARG A 4 -2.21 -20.75 15.80
N LYS A 5 -1.60 -21.52 16.71
CA LYS A 5 -0.23 -21.27 17.20
C LYS A 5 0.81 -21.31 16.06
N PHE A 6 0.66 -22.27 15.14
CA PHE A 6 1.52 -22.35 13.95
C PHE A 6 1.36 -21.13 13.03
N ILE A 7 0.13 -20.74 12.70
CA ILE A 7 -0.15 -19.56 11.85
C ILE A 7 0.34 -18.26 12.50
N GLU A 8 0.18 -18.13 13.81
CA GLU A 8 0.63 -16.96 14.59
C GLU A 8 2.17 -16.87 14.59
N GLN A 9 2.88 -18.00 14.66
CA GLN A 9 4.34 -18.09 14.55
C GLN A 9 4.86 -17.81 13.14
N GLU A 10 4.19 -18.29 12.08
CA GLU A 10 4.57 -17.97 10.68
C GLU A 10 4.34 -16.48 10.38
N LEU A 11 3.27 -15.87 10.91
CA LEU A 11 3.01 -14.44 10.78
C LEU A 11 4.09 -13.61 11.50
N GLU A 12 4.49 -14.00 12.71
CA GLU A 12 5.57 -13.35 13.47
C GLU A 12 6.91 -13.46 12.74
N ARG A 13 7.24 -14.62 12.16
CA ARG A 13 8.44 -14.80 11.32
C ARG A 13 8.41 -13.87 10.11
N ALA A 14 7.30 -13.83 9.37
CA ALA A 14 7.18 -12.99 8.18
C ALA A 14 7.26 -11.49 8.51
N GLN A 15 6.74 -11.05 9.68
CA GLN A 15 6.89 -9.67 10.17
C GLN A 15 8.35 -9.27 10.43
N VAL A 16 9.22 -10.22 10.80
CA VAL A 16 10.67 -9.99 10.96
C VAL A 16 11.41 -10.08 9.63
N GLU A 17 11.03 -11.00 8.75
CA GLU A 17 11.68 -11.23 7.45
C GLU A 17 11.43 -10.10 6.43
N ILE A 18 10.18 -9.59 6.33
CA ILE A 18 9.81 -8.56 5.34
C ILE A 18 10.69 -7.29 5.44
N PRO A 19 10.93 -6.68 6.62
CA PRO A 19 11.84 -5.54 6.74
C PRO A 19 13.28 -5.84 6.32
N ILE A 20 13.76 -7.06 6.57
CA ILE A 20 15.11 -7.50 6.20
C ILE A 20 15.22 -7.59 4.68
N TYR A 21 14.31 -8.31 4.02
CA TYR A 21 14.29 -8.42 2.55
C TYR A 21 14.08 -7.06 1.88
N LYS A 22 13.22 -6.19 2.42
CA LYS A 22 13.04 -4.82 1.92
C LYS A 22 14.35 -4.02 1.99
N LYS A 23 15.07 -4.07 3.12
CA LYS A 23 16.38 -3.41 3.26
C LYS A 23 17.44 -3.99 2.31
N GLN A 24 17.45 -5.31 2.13
CA GLN A 24 18.37 -5.97 1.20
C GLN A 24 18.06 -5.63 -0.27
N SER A 25 16.78 -5.55 -0.65
CA SER A 25 16.35 -5.15 -1.99
C SER A 25 16.79 -3.72 -2.33
N VAL A 26 16.60 -2.77 -1.40
CA VAL A 26 17.09 -1.39 -1.55
C VAL A 26 18.62 -1.35 -1.66
N ALA A 27 19.35 -2.10 -0.83
CA ALA A 27 20.81 -2.15 -0.90
C ALA A 27 21.34 -2.74 -2.23
N ALA A 28 20.63 -3.70 -2.83
CA ALA A 28 20.96 -4.24 -4.15
C ALA A 28 20.64 -3.23 -5.28
N GLU A 29 19.59 -2.44 -5.13
CA GLU A 29 19.26 -1.34 -6.05
C GLU A 29 20.30 -0.20 -5.98
N GLU A 30 20.77 0.16 -4.79
CA GLU A 30 21.89 1.09 -4.58
C GLU A 30 23.20 0.55 -5.20
N ALA A 31 23.50 -0.74 -5.01
CA ALA A 31 24.68 -1.38 -5.61
C ALA A 31 24.62 -1.36 -7.15
N LYS A 32 23.46 -1.67 -7.74
CA LYS A 32 23.22 -1.56 -9.19
C LYS A 32 23.45 -0.13 -9.69
N LEU A 33 22.95 0.89 -8.98
CA LEU A 33 23.16 2.30 -9.34
C LEU A 33 24.65 2.70 -9.30
N GLN A 34 25.39 2.20 -8.32
CA GLN A 34 26.84 2.42 -8.24
C GLN A 34 27.59 1.78 -9.42
N VAL A 35 27.24 0.54 -9.80
CA VAL A 35 27.83 -0.12 -10.99
C VAL A 35 27.48 0.61 -12.29
N LEU A 36 26.24 1.10 -12.44
CA LEU A 36 25.83 1.92 -13.59
C LEU A 36 26.66 3.20 -13.71
N LYS A 37 26.97 3.85 -12.58
CA LYS A 37 27.83 5.05 -12.53
C LYS A 37 29.29 4.75 -12.89
N GLU A 38 29.81 3.59 -12.50
CA GLU A 38 31.14 3.10 -12.90
C GLU A 38 31.19 2.77 -14.41
N LEU A 39 30.12 2.16 -14.94
CA LEU A 39 29.99 1.89 -16.38
C LEU A 39 29.91 3.19 -17.20
N GLU A 40 29.18 4.20 -16.73
CA GLU A 40 29.10 5.50 -17.41
C GLU A 40 30.42 6.29 -17.33
N SER A 41 31.21 6.13 -16.26
CA SER A 41 32.53 6.77 -16.17
C SER A 41 33.58 6.09 -17.04
N THR A 42 33.57 4.76 -17.14
CA THR A 42 34.44 4.00 -18.05
C THR A 42 34.11 4.24 -19.52
N LYS A 43 32.84 4.36 -19.90
CA LYS A 43 32.43 4.76 -21.27
C LYS A 43 32.97 6.14 -21.64
N ARG A 44 32.84 7.13 -20.76
CA ARG A 44 33.42 8.48 -20.96
C ARG A 44 34.94 8.45 -21.11
N LEU A 45 35.63 7.61 -20.33
CA LEU A 45 37.08 7.41 -20.48
C LEU A 45 37.44 6.79 -21.85
N ILE A 46 36.66 5.82 -22.33
CA ILE A 46 36.87 5.22 -23.66
C ILE A 46 36.67 6.26 -24.78
N GLU A 47 35.69 7.16 -24.67
CA GLU A 47 35.50 8.27 -25.61
C GLU A 47 36.67 9.26 -25.60
N GLU A 48 37.18 9.62 -24.41
CA GLU A 48 38.37 10.47 -24.26
C GLU A 48 39.63 9.81 -24.85
N LEU A 49 39.83 8.52 -24.61
CA LEU A 49 40.97 7.77 -25.15
C LEU A 49 40.89 7.60 -26.66
N LYS A 50 39.69 7.47 -27.26
CA LYS A 50 39.51 7.47 -28.73
C LYS A 50 39.95 8.80 -29.36
N LEU A 51 39.57 9.94 -28.77
CA LEU A 51 40.03 11.25 -29.24
C LEU A 51 41.56 11.41 -29.12
N ASN A 52 42.17 10.82 -28.10
CA ASN A 52 43.64 10.81 -27.96
C ASN A 52 44.31 9.88 -28.99
N LEU A 53 43.70 8.75 -29.34
CA LEU A 53 44.17 7.88 -30.43
C LEU A 53 44.10 8.60 -31.79
N GLU A 54 42.97 9.24 -32.09
CA GLU A 54 42.78 10.02 -33.32
C GLU A 54 43.84 11.12 -33.45
N ARG A 55 44.09 11.88 -32.37
CA ARG A 55 45.20 12.85 -32.33
C ARG A 55 46.55 12.17 -32.60
N ALA A 56 46.86 11.07 -31.92
CA ALA A 56 48.12 10.36 -32.13
C ALA A 56 48.28 9.85 -33.58
N GLN A 57 47.20 9.44 -34.24
CA GLN A 57 47.19 9.04 -35.65
C GLN A 57 47.43 10.24 -36.59
N THR A 58 46.89 11.43 -36.28
CA THR A 58 47.23 12.64 -37.04
C THR A 58 48.69 13.06 -36.84
N GLU A 59 49.23 12.94 -35.62
CA GLU A 59 50.66 13.15 -35.34
C GLU A 59 51.55 12.14 -36.11
N GLU A 60 51.14 10.87 -36.19
CA GLU A 60 51.81 9.80 -36.94
C GLU A 60 51.84 10.09 -38.45
N GLN A 61 50.69 10.44 -39.04
CA GLN A 61 50.59 10.78 -40.46
C GLN A 61 51.41 12.02 -40.80
N GLN A 62 51.41 13.03 -39.93
CA GLN A 62 52.25 14.21 -40.10
C GLN A 62 53.74 13.87 -40.04
N ALA A 63 54.17 13.11 -39.01
CA ALA A 63 55.57 12.70 -38.87
C ALA A 63 56.05 11.85 -40.07
N LYS A 64 55.18 11.00 -40.65
CA LYS A 64 55.48 10.23 -41.86
C LYS A 64 55.66 11.12 -43.09
N GLN A 65 54.75 12.04 -43.35
CA GLN A 65 54.89 12.97 -44.47
C GLN A 65 56.15 13.85 -44.33
N ASP A 66 56.47 14.28 -43.11
CA ASP A 66 57.65 15.11 -42.87
C ASP A 66 58.96 14.28 -42.92
N SER A 67 58.93 12.98 -42.58
CA SER A 67 60.00 11.97 -42.78
C SER A 67 60.26 11.67 -44.26
N GLU A 68 59.21 11.46 -45.07
CA GLU A 68 59.31 11.32 -46.53
C GLU A 68 59.88 12.58 -47.19
N LEU A 69 59.43 13.75 -46.72
CA LEU A 69 59.93 15.04 -47.20
C LEU A 69 61.41 15.26 -46.88
N ALA A 70 61.86 14.84 -45.70
CA ALA A 70 63.28 14.87 -45.33
C ALA A 70 64.13 13.97 -46.24
N LYS A 71 63.64 12.77 -46.59
CA LYS A 71 64.30 11.87 -47.56
C LYS A 71 64.43 12.49 -48.95
N LEU A 72 63.39 13.14 -49.46
CA LEU A 72 63.49 13.84 -50.76
C LEU A 72 64.49 15.01 -50.73
N ARG A 73 64.57 15.73 -49.60
CA ARG A 73 65.58 16.79 -49.39
C ARG A 73 67.01 16.21 -49.42
N VAL A 74 67.19 15.05 -48.80
CA VAL A 74 68.43 14.26 -48.80
C VAL A 74 68.84 13.85 -50.22
N GLU A 75 67.91 13.29 -51.00
CA GLU A 75 68.17 12.86 -52.39
C GLU A 75 68.53 14.04 -53.32
N GLU A 76 67.94 15.22 -53.14
CA GLU A 76 68.33 16.44 -53.89
C GLU A 76 69.72 16.95 -53.48
N MET A 77 70.08 16.89 -52.19
CA MET A 77 71.39 17.28 -51.70
C MET A 77 72.50 16.36 -52.22
N GLU A 78 72.26 15.04 -52.25
CA GLU A 78 73.19 14.06 -52.84
C GLU A 78 73.41 14.27 -54.35
N GLN A 79 72.41 14.84 -55.04
CA GLN A 79 72.51 15.23 -56.46
C GLN A 79 73.15 16.61 -56.68
N GLY A 80 73.51 17.34 -55.62
CA GLY A 80 74.23 18.63 -55.71
C GLY A 80 73.35 19.81 -56.16
N ILE A 81 72.03 19.73 -56.02
CA ILE A 81 71.10 20.80 -56.40
C ILE A 81 71.00 21.80 -55.22
N ALA A 82 71.93 22.76 -55.17
CA ALA A 82 72.18 23.56 -53.97
C ALA A 82 71.18 24.72 -53.69
N ASP A 83 70.47 25.25 -54.68
CA ASP A 83 69.80 26.57 -54.56
C ASP A 83 68.28 26.60 -54.88
N GLU A 84 67.67 27.71 -54.44
CA GLU A 84 66.25 28.15 -54.43
C GLU A 84 65.35 27.85 -55.65
N ALA A 85 65.89 27.34 -56.76
CA ALA A 85 65.11 26.82 -57.87
C ALA A 85 64.65 25.36 -57.69
N SER A 86 65.16 24.65 -56.67
CA SER A 86 64.94 23.22 -56.37
C SER A 86 63.46 22.79 -56.42
N ILE A 87 63.24 21.54 -56.85
CA ILE A 87 61.90 20.97 -56.97
C ILE A 87 61.30 20.76 -55.58
N ALA A 88 62.09 20.30 -54.60
CA ALA A 88 61.62 20.13 -53.23
C ALA A 88 61.20 21.44 -52.55
N ALA A 89 61.90 22.57 -52.77
CA ALA A 89 61.49 23.85 -52.16
C ALA A 89 60.11 24.30 -52.67
N LYS A 90 59.86 24.16 -53.97
CA LYS A 90 58.54 24.43 -54.57
C LYS A 90 57.49 23.42 -54.12
N ALA A 91 57.84 22.13 -54.04
CA ALA A 91 56.96 21.08 -53.56
C ALA A 91 56.58 21.26 -52.08
N GLN A 92 57.49 21.72 -51.22
CA GLN A 92 57.20 22.05 -49.82
C GLN A 92 56.17 23.17 -49.70
N LEU A 93 56.33 24.22 -50.50
CA LEU A 93 55.43 25.36 -50.51
C LEU A 93 54.05 24.99 -51.10
N GLU A 94 54.04 24.13 -52.13
CA GLU A 94 52.80 23.55 -52.69
C GLU A 94 52.09 22.62 -51.70
N VAL A 95 52.81 21.73 -51.02
CA VAL A 95 52.28 20.83 -49.97
C VAL A 95 51.73 21.63 -48.79
N ALA A 96 52.42 22.68 -48.33
CA ALA A 96 51.91 23.52 -47.24
C ALA A 96 50.65 24.30 -47.65
N ARG A 97 50.60 24.82 -48.88
CA ARG A 97 49.37 25.43 -49.45
C ARG A 97 48.24 24.43 -49.60
N ALA A 98 48.52 23.19 -50.01
CA ALA A 98 47.52 22.12 -50.10
C ALA A 98 47.00 21.73 -48.71
N ARG A 99 47.89 21.55 -47.71
CA ARG A 99 47.54 21.33 -46.29
C ARG A 99 46.66 22.46 -45.75
N GLN A 100 47.00 23.73 -46.03
CA GLN A 100 46.17 24.88 -45.63
C GLN A 100 44.79 24.86 -46.32
N ALA A 101 44.73 24.62 -47.63
CA ALA A 101 43.49 24.59 -48.39
C ALA A 101 42.55 23.45 -47.92
N ALA A 102 43.12 22.28 -47.62
CA ALA A 102 42.40 21.17 -47.02
C ALA A 102 41.82 21.55 -45.64
N ALA A 103 42.66 22.05 -44.72
CA ALA A 103 42.22 22.46 -43.38
C ALA A 103 41.13 23.55 -43.40
N VAL A 104 41.18 24.51 -44.33
CA VAL A 104 40.14 25.53 -44.52
C VAL A 104 38.83 24.92 -45.04
N SER A 105 38.91 23.95 -45.96
CA SER A 105 37.76 23.24 -46.50
C SER A 105 37.07 22.36 -45.45
N GLU A 106 37.86 21.60 -44.69
CA GLU A 106 37.40 20.79 -43.55
C GLU A 106 36.76 21.68 -42.48
N LEU A 107 37.44 22.76 -42.06
CA LEU A 107 36.92 23.72 -41.10
C LEU A 107 35.58 24.34 -41.54
N LYS A 108 35.34 24.48 -42.85
CA LYS A 108 34.04 24.91 -43.37
C LYS A 108 32.99 23.81 -43.18
N ASN A 109 33.27 22.59 -43.64
CA ASN A 109 32.34 21.46 -43.54
C ASN A 109 31.93 21.19 -42.08
N VAL A 110 32.89 21.13 -41.15
CA VAL A 110 32.59 20.87 -39.72
C VAL A 110 31.82 22.03 -39.07
N LYS A 111 31.98 23.29 -39.53
CA LYS A 111 31.13 24.41 -39.09
C LYS A 111 29.69 24.26 -39.59
N ASP A 112 29.50 23.90 -40.85
CA ASP A 112 28.18 23.70 -41.45
C ASP A 112 27.45 22.52 -40.75
N GLU A 113 28.16 21.42 -40.46
CA GLU A 113 27.67 20.30 -39.65
C GLU A 113 27.36 20.68 -38.20
N LEU A 114 28.23 21.46 -37.54
CA LEU A 114 27.96 21.96 -36.17
C LEU A 114 26.70 22.85 -36.14
N GLU A 115 26.47 23.68 -37.17
CA GLU A 115 25.26 24.49 -37.26
C GLU A 115 24.01 23.64 -37.45
N GLN A 116 24.09 22.56 -38.24
CA GLN A 116 23.00 21.59 -38.37
C GLN A 116 22.73 20.86 -37.04
N LEU A 117 23.75 20.31 -36.39
CA LEU A 117 23.64 19.66 -35.08
C LEU A 117 23.05 20.58 -34.00
N ARG A 118 23.32 21.89 -34.07
CA ARG A 118 22.70 22.90 -33.18
C ARG A 118 21.20 23.06 -33.44
N LYS A 119 20.77 23.05 -34.70
CA LYS A 119 19.35 23.12 -35.08
C LYS A 119 18.62 21.85 -34.61
N ASP A 120 19.21 20.68 -34.87
CA ASP A 120 18.67 19.38 -34.46
C ASP A 120 18.57 19.26 -32.92
N TYR A 121 19.60 19.70 -32.20
CA TYR A 121 19.58 19.75 -30.73
C TYR A 121 18.50 20.70 -30.19
N ALA A 122 18.33 21.88 -30.79
CA ALA A 122 17.31 22.84 -30.38
C ALA A 122 15.88 22.28 -30.57
N LEU A 123 15.64 21.56 -31.67
CA LEU A 123 14.37 20.85 -31.92
C LEU A 123 14.14 19.75 -30.88
N LEU A 124 15.12 18.88 -30.64
CA LEU A 124 15.03 17.82 -29.62
C LEU A 124 14.84 18.36 -28.20
N VAL A 125 15.45 19.51 -27.87
CA VAL A 125 15.25 20.17 -26.56
C VAL A 125 13.83 20.73 -26.44
N ALA A 126 13.26 21.29 -27.51
CA ALA A 126 11.87 21.74 -27.54
C ALA A 126 10.89 20.56 -27.38
N GLU A 127 11.10 19.48 -28.13
CA GLU A 127 10.32 18.24 -28.04
C GLU A 127 10.40 17.62 -26.63
N LYS A 128 11.61 17.51 -26.06
CA LYS A 128 11.82 17.02 -24.69
C LYS A 128 11.09 17.85 -23.64
N ASN A 129 10.97 19.16 -23.86
CA ASN A 129 10.24 20.05 -22.95
C ASN A 129 8.72 19.93 -23.13
N ALA A 130 8.23 19.74 -24.37
CA ALA A 130 6.81 19.49 -24.63
C ALA A 130 6.33 18.16 -24.03
N GLU A 131 7.10 17.08 -24.22
CA GLU A 131 6.80 15.77 -23.60
C GLU A 131 6.92 15.80 -22.07
N MET A 132 7.79 16.64 -21.51
CA MET A 132 7.86 16.88 -20.07
C MET A 132 6.60 17.60 -19.54
N GLN A 133 6.09 18.61 -20.25
CA GLN A 133 4.83 19.30 -19.88
C GLN A 133 3.62 18.36 -19.99
N LYS A 134 3.54 17.55 -21.05
CA LYS A 134 2.53 16.49 -21.22
C LYS A 134 2.61 15.46 -20.07
N ALA A 135 3.81 15.09 -19.64
CA ALA A 135 4.00 14.22 -18.48
C ALA A 135 3.46 14.86 -17.18
N GLU A 136 3.75 16.14 -16.94
CA GLU A 136 3.25 16.90 -15.77
C GLU A 136 1.72 17.03 -15.77
N GLU A 137 1.10 17.24 -16.94
CA GLU A 137 -0.36 17.27 -17.10
C GLU A 137 -0.98 15.90 -16.75
N VAL A 138 -0.43 14.80 -17.27
CA VAL A 138 -0.89 13.45 -16.96
C VAL A 138 -0.66 13.10 -15.48
N VAL A 139 0.44 13.54 -14.85
CA VAL A 139 0.63 13.39 -13.40
C VAL A 139 -0.44 14.14 -12.61
N SER A 140 -0.84 15.34 -13.04
CA SER A 140 -1.89 16.12 -12.37
C SER A 140 -3.25 15.42 -12.45
N LYS A 141 -3.64 14.96 -13.66
CA LYS A 141 -4.87 14.16 -13.88
C LYS A 141 -4.86 12.85 -13.08
N LEU A 142 -3.72 12.16 -13.04
CA LEU A 142 -3.57 10.95 -12.23
C LEU A 142 -3.77 11.25 -10.74
N LYS A 143 -3.19 12.33 -10.22
CA LYS A 143 -3.33 12.70 -8.81
C LYS A 143 -4.77 13.04 -8.43
N GLU A 144 -5.51 13.69 -9.33
CA GLU A 144 -6.95 13.94 -9.16
C GLU A 144 -7.77 12.63 -9.15
N ALA A 145 -7.47 11.71 -10.08
CA ALA A 145 -8.09 10.39 -10.12
C ALA A 145 -7.76 9.53 -8.89
N GLU A 146 -6.50 9.53 -8.42
CA GLU A 146 -6.08 8.83 -7.21
C GLU A 146 -6.76 9.38 -5.97
N LYS A 147 -6.88 10.71 -5.84
CA LYS A 147 -7.65 11.34 -4.76
C LYS A 147 -9.14 10.94 -4.82
N SER A 148 -9.75 10.93 -6.00
CA SER A 148 -11.13 10.47 -6.17
C SER A 148 -11.32 9.01 -5.72
N VAL A 149 -10.36 8.13 -6.03
CA VAL A 149 -10.36 6.74 -5.53
C VAL A 149 -10.22 6.68 -4.01
N GLU A 150 -9.40 7.52 -3.39
CA GLU A 150 -9.28 7.61 -1.93
C GLU A 150 -10.60 8.08 -1.28
N ASP A 151 -11.17 9.18 -1.77
CA ASP A 151 -12.43 9.76 -1.28
C ASP A 151 -13.59 8.75 -1.40
N LEU A 152 -13.76 8.10 -2.56
CA LEU A 152 -14.77 7.06 -2.78
C LEU A 152 -14.53 5.80 -1.95
N THR A 153 -13.28 5.45 -1.65
CA THR A 153 -12.96 4.31 -0.77
C THR A 153 -13.38 4.60 0.68
N ILE A 154 -13.19 5.83 1.15
CA ILE A 154 -13.69 6.27 2.47
C ILE A 154 -15.22 6.22 2.48
N GLU A 155 -15.89 6.74 1.45
CA GLU A 155 -17.36 6.68 1.36
C GLU A 155 -17.87 5.23 1.41
N LEU A 156 -17.27 4.32 0.63
CA LEU A 156 -17.63 2.90 0.60
C LEU A 156 -17.47 2.23 1.98
N ILE A 157 -16.40 2.54 2.71
CA ILE A 157 -16.20 2.06 4.10
C ILE A 157 -17.31 2.58 5.01
N THR A 158 -17.58 3.89 5.01
CA THR A 158 -18.64 4.47 5.88
C THR A 158 -20.04 3.97 5.53
N ALA A 159 -20.35 3.79 4.24
CA ALA A 159 -21.59 3.20 3.77
C ALA A 159 -21.74 1.75 4.25
N LYS A 160 -20.67 0.95 4.18
CA LYS A 160 -20.64 -0.41 4.69
C LYS A 160 -20.84 -0.46 6.21
N GLU A 161 -20.16 0.39 6.98
CA GLU A 161 -20.35 0.51 8.44
C GLU A 161 -21.79 0.89 8.79
N SER A 162 -22.40 1.82 8.03
CA SER A 162 -23.81 2.20 8.21
C SER A 162 -24.77 1.04 7.91
N LEU A 163 -24.46 0.20 6.92
CA LEU A 163 -25.23 -0.99 6.58
C LEU A 163 -25.10 -2.07 7.66
N GLU A 164 -23.91 -2.30 8.20
CA GLU A 164 -23.68 -3.22 9.32
C GLU A 164 -24.43 -2.76 10.58
N SER A 165 -24.43 -1.46 10.88
CA SER A 165 -25.22 -0.87 11.97
C SER A 165 -26.73 -1.01 11.75
N ALA A 166 -27.23 -0.78 10.54
CA ALA A 166 -28.63 -0.98 10.21
C ALA A 166 -29.06 -2.46 10.31
N HIS A 167 -28.18 -3.39 9.93
CA HIS A 167 -28.40 -4.84 10.10
C HIS A 167 -28.55 -5.22 11.57
N ALA A 168 -27.67 -4.73 12.45
CA ALA A 168 -27.75 -4.97 13.88
C ALA A 168 -29.08 -4.44 14.46
N ALA A 169 -29.44 -3.20 14.13
CA ALA A 169 -30.67 -2.57 14.61
C ALA A 169 -31.95 -3.28 14.12
N HIS A 170 -31.95 -3.79 12.88
CA HIS A 170 -33.04 -4.61 12.34
C HIS A 170 -33.18 -5.95 13.09
N LEU A 171 -32.06 -6.62 13.40
CA LEU A 171 -32.09 -7.87 14.17
C LEU A 171 -32.64 -7.66 15.58
N GLU A 172 -32.24 -6.58 16.26
CA GLU A 172 -32.79 -6.21 17.57
C GLU A 172 -34.31 -5.97 17.52
N ALA A 173 -34.81 -5.25 16.51
CA ALA A 173 -36.25 -5.03 16.35
C ALA A 173 -37.03 -6.30 16.02
N GLU A 174 -36.45 -7.22 15.24
CA GLU A 174 -37.04 -8.52 14.94
C GLU A 174 -37.10 -9.42 16.19
N GLU A 175 -36.06 -9.40 17.04
CA GLU A 175 -36.08 -10.06 18.35
C GLU A 175 -37.17 -9.48 19.27
N HIS A 176 -37.30 -8.14 19.33
CA HIS A 176 -38.39 -7.48 20.06
C HIS A 176 -39.78 -7.83 19.51
N ARG A 177 -39.93 -7.92 18.18
CA ARG A 177 -41.18 -8.32 17.51
C ARG A 177 -41.59 -9.74 17.88
N ILE A 178 -40.64 -10.68 17.86
CA ILE A 178 -40.87 -12.07 18.27
C ILE A 178 -41.23 -12.15 19.76
N GLY A 179 -40.50 -11.45 20.63
CA GLY A 179 -40.79 -11.39 22.06
C GLY A 179 -42.19 -10.84 22.37
N ALA A 180 -42.62 -9.80 21.66
CA ALA A 180 -43.97 -9.23 21.80
C ALA A 180 -45.08 -10.15 21.29
N ILE A 181 -44.81 -10.99 20.27
CA ILE A 181 -45.75 -12.02 19.81
C ILE A 181 -45.87 -13.13 20.85
N MET A 182 -44.75 -13.65 21.36
CA MET A 182 -44.74 -14.69 22.40
C MET A 182 -45.45 -14.24 23.68
N ALA A 183 -45.27 -12.98 24.09
CA ALA A 183 -46.00 -12.41 25.23
C ALA A 183 -47.52 -12.42 25.00
N LYS A 184 -47.98 -11.97 23.82
CA LYS A 184 -49.41 -11.99 23.46
C LYS A 184 -49.99 -13.39 23.38
N GLU A 185 -49.25 -14.36 22.85
CA GLU A 185 -49.67 -15.77 22.83
C GLU A 185 -49.80 -16.32 24.25
N GLN A 186 -48.84 -16.02 25.14
CA GLN A 186 -48.87 -16.43 26.55
C GLN A 186 -50.04 -15.78 27.32
N ASP A 187 -50.30 -14.49 27.10
CA ASP A 187 -51.45 -13.79 27.67
C ASP A 187 -52.76 -14.42 27.17
N THR A 188 -52.88 -14.66 25.87
CA THR A 188 -54.06 -15.32 25.26
C THR A 188 -54.33 -16.68 25.88
N LEU A 189 -53.28 -17.49 26.10
CA LEU A 189 -53.36 -18.79 26.78
C LEU A 189 -53.70 -18.68 28.27
N ASN A 190 -53.43 -17.55 28.92
CA ASN A 190 -53.85 -17.30 30.31
C ASN A 190 -55.32 -16.88 30.35
N TRP A 191 -55.73 -15.93 29.52
CA TRP A 191 -57.13 -15.52 29.37
C TRP A 191 -58.05 -16.70 29.01
N GLU A 192 -57.60 -17.64 28.16
CA GLU A 192 -58.38 -18.84 27.82
C GLU A 192 -58.57 -19.79 29.03
N LYS A 193 -57.63 -19.84 29.99
CA LYS A 193 -57.77 -20.62 31.22
C LYS A 193 -58.69 -19.93 32.21
N GLU A 194 -58.54 -18.63 32.39
CA GLU A 194 -59.41 -17.83 33.27
C GLU A 194 -60.86 -17.85 32.78
N LEU A 195 -61.08 -17.77 31.46
CA LEU A 195 -62.40 -17.94 30.85
C LEU A 195 -63.00 -19.31 31.18
N LYS A 196 -62.27 -20.41 30.98
CA LYS A 196 -62.76 -21.76 31.31
C LYS A 196 -63.08 -21.93 32.79
N GLN A 197 -62.26 -21.37 33.68
CA GLN A 197 -62.53 -21.38 35.12
C GLN A 197 -63.81 -20.61 35.46
N ALA A 198 -64.03 -19.44 34.85
CA ALA A 198 -65.25 -18.66 35.03
C ALA A 198 -66.50 -19.36 34.45
N GLU A 199 -66.36 -20.07 33.33
CA GLU A 199 -67.42 -20.91 32.74
C GLU A 199 -67.79 -22.07 33.69
N GLU A 200 -66.80 -22.78 34.25
CA GLU A 200 -67.04 -23.83 35.26
C GLU A 200 -67.69 -23.30 36.55
N GLU A 201 -67.32 -22.09 37.00
CA GLU A 201 -67.96 -21.45 38.17
C GLU A 201 -69.41 -21.04 37.88
N LEU A 202 -69.68 -20.53 36.67
CA LEU A 202 -71.02 -20.18 36.21
C LEU A 202 -71.91 -21.43 36.14
N GLU A 203 -71.40 -22.55 35.60
CA GLU A 203 -72.13 -23.82 35.55
C GLU A 203 -72.51 -24.31 36.97
N LYS A 204 -71.55 -24.32 37.91
CA LYS A 204 -71.80 -24.65 39.33
C LYS A 204 -72.83 -23.73 39.98
N LEU A 205 -72.79 -22.42 39.69
CA LEU A 205 -73.78 -21.46 40.19
C LEU A 205 -75.17 -21.74 39.59
N ASN A 206 -75.25 -22.12 38.32
CA ASN A 206 -76.50 -22.44 37.64
C ASN A 206 -77.14 -23.72 38.22
N GLU A 207 -76.35 -24.74 38.54
CA GLU A 207 -76.81 -25.92 39.30
C GLU A 207 -77.37 -25.53 40.68
N GLN A 208 -76.66 -24.65 41.42
CA GLN A 208 -77.14 -24.14 42.70
C GLN A 208 -78.47 -23.38 42.55
N ILE A 209 -78.61 -22.53 41.54
CA ILE A 209 -79.87 -21.80 41.25
C ILE A 209 -81.02 -22.77 40.95
N LEU A 210 -80.77 -23.84 40.18
CA LEU A 210 -81.76 -24.88 39.91
C LEU A 210 -82.19 -25.60 41.20
N SER A 211 -81.25 -25.96 42.07
CA SER A 211 -81.57 -26.58 43.37
C SER A 211 -82.33 -25.64 44.32
N ALA A 212 -81.95 -24.35 44.36
CA ALA A 212 -82.63 -23.33 45.15
C ALA A 212 -84.07 -23.08 44.64
N LYS A 213 -84.29 -23.16 43.32
CA LYS A 213 -85.61 -23.06 42.70
C LYS A 213 -86.51 -24.26 43.06
N ASP A 214 -85.96 -25.48 43.08
CA ASP A 214 -86.68 -26.67 43.56
C ASP A 214 -87.03 -26.57 45.06
N LEU A 215 -86.08 -26.20 45.91
CA LEU A 215 -86.33 -25.94 47.33
C LEU A 215 -87.38 -24.84 47.55
N LYS A 216 -87.36 -23.77 46.75
CA LYS A 216 -88.40 -22.73 46.79
C LYS A 216 -89.77 -23.27 46.40
N SER A 217 -89.88 -24.07 45.34
CA SER A 217 -91.17 -24.66 44.95
C SER A 217 -91.74 -25.61 46.02
N LYS A 218 -90.86 -26.35 46.73
CA LYS A 218 -91.23 -27.17 47.89
C LYS A 218 -91.67 -26.33 49.08
N LEU A 219 -91.00 -25.20 49.35
CA LEU A 219 -91.39 -24.24 50.39
C LEU A 219 -92.74 -23.58 50.07
N ASP A 220 -92.96 -23.19 48.82
CA ASP A 220 -94.23 -22.62 48.36
C ASP A 220 -95.37 -23.65 48.52
N ALA A 221 -95.15 -24.91 48.13
CA ALA A 221 -96.12 -26.01 48.33
C ALA A 221 -96.39 -26.28 49.82
N ALA A 222 -95.35 -26.35 50.67
CA ALA A 222 -95.51 -26.50 52.12
C ALA A 222 -96.24 -25.31 52.75
N SER A 223 -96.05 -24.10 52.20
CA SER A 223 -96.76 -22.89 52.65
C SER A 223 -98.23 -22.88 52.23
N VAL A 224 -98.59 -23.53 51.11
CA VAL A 224 -100.00 -23.79 50.74
C VAL A 224 -100.60 -24.80 51.71
N LEU A 225 -99.96 -25.95 51.93
CA LEU A 225 -100.43 -26.97 52.88
C LEU A 225 -100.58 -26.42 54.31
N LEU A 226 -99.67 -25.55 54.76
CA LEU A 226 -99.78 -24.89 56.06
C LEU A 226 -100.98 -23.93 56.13
N ARG A 227 -101.33 -23.27 55.02
CA ARG A 227 -102.52 -22.41 54.93
C ARG A 227 -103.81 -23.23 54.95
N GLU A 228 -103.82 -24.37 54.25
CA GLU A 228 -104.90 -25.34 54.25
C GLU A 228 -105.10 -25.92 55.65
N LEU A 229 -104.04 -26.43 56.30
CA LEU A 229 -104.07 -26.88 57.70
C LEU A 229 -104.50 -25.78 58.68
N LYS A 230 -104.10 -24.52 58.47
CA LYS A 230 -104.60 -23.40 59.28
C LYS A 230 -106.08 -23.14 59.05
N SER A 231 -106.59 -23.32 57.83
CA SER A 231 -108.02 -23.22 57.54
C SER A 231 -108.84 -24.41 58.06
N GLU A 232 -108.27 -25.62 58.06
CA GLU A 232 -108.87 -26.80 58.71
C GLU A 232 -108.86 -26.66 60.24
N LEU A 233 -107.78 -26.15 60.83
CA LEU A 233 -107.71 -25.85 62.27
C LEU A 233 -108.69 -24.73 62.65
N ALA A 234 -108.82 -23.69 61.82
CA ALA A 234 -109.83 -22.66 62.00
C ALA A 234 -111.24 -23.26 61.92
N ALA A 235 -111.55 -24.05 60.90
CA ALA A 235 -112.85 -24.72 60.75
C ALA A 235 -113.14 -25.73 61.88
N TYR A 236 -112.11 -26.35 62.46
CA TYR A 236 -112.22 -27.20 63.65
C TYR A 236 -112.51 -26.37 64.91
N MET A 237 -111.80 -25.25 65.11
CA MET A 237 -111.98 -24.35 66.24
C MET A 237 -113.26 -23.52 66.16
N GLU A 238 -113.79 -23.24 64.96
CA GLU A 238 -115.06 -22.53 64.71
C GLU A 238 -116.31 -23.39 65.04
N SER A 239 -116.11 -24.53 65.72
CA SER A 239 -117.17 -25.31 66.37
C SER A 239 -117.32 -25.04 67.88
N THR A 240 -116.49 -24.18 68.47
CA THR A 240 -116.70 -23.56 69.80
C THR A 240 -116.33 -22.09 69.80
N VAL A 241 -117.14 -21.25 70.46
CA VAL A 241 -117.32 -19.83 70.11
C VAL A 241 -116.32 -18.84 70.76
N GLU A 242 -116.12 -17.73 70.04
CA GLU A 242 -115.66 -16.37 70.45
C GLU A 242 -114.16 -16.00 70.43
N GLN A 243 -113.89 -14.90 69.70
CA GLN A 243 -112.89 -13.81 69.83
C GLN A 243 -111.45 -14.18 70.28
N GLU A 244 -110.39 -13.65 69.64
CA GLU A 244 -110.02 -12.22 69.69
C GLU A 244 -109.35 -11.69 68.42
N THR A 245 -109.51 -10.38 68.19
CA THR A 245 -108.66 -9.58 67.32
C THR A 245 -107.31 -9.28 67.99
N TYR A 246 -106.19 -9.49 67.30
CA TYR A 246 -104.94 -8.79 67.61
C TYR A 246 -104.30 -8.22 66.35
N GLU A 247 -103.91 -6.95 66.44
CA GLU A 247 -103.15 -6.25 65.42
C GLU A 247 -101.66 -6.56 65.58
N GLU A 248 -101.03 -7.07 64.52
CA GLU A 248 -99.63 -6.77 64.24
C GLU A 248 -99.54 -6.34 62.77
N GLY A 249 -99.02 -5.17 62.41
CA GLY A 249 -98.10 -4.33 63.18
C GLY A 249 -96.72 -4.39 62.56
N LYS A 250 -96.56 -3.69 61.43
CA LYS A 250 -95.26 -3.19 60.94
C LYS A 250 -94.12 -4.23 60.79
N MET A 251 -94.22 -5.11 59.78
CA MET A 251 -93.04 -5.74 59.17
C MET A 251 -92.66 -5.11 57.82
N ARG A 252 -92.63 -3.77 57.78
CA ARG A 252 -92.10 -2.97 56.66
C ARG A 252 -91.04 -2.00 57.20
N ASP A 253 -89.96 -2.60 57.69
CA ASP A 253 -88.75 -1.92 58.20
C ASP A 253 -87.55 -2.88 58.33
N ILE A 254 -87.78 -4.20 58.41
CA ILE A 254 -86.70 -5.21 58.56
C ILE A 254 -85.98 -5.53 57.22
N PHE A 255 -86.59 -5.24 56.06
CA PHE A 255 -85.97 -5.44 54.74
C PHE A 255 -85.42 -4.16 54.09
N GLU A 256 -85.95 -2.96 54.40
CA GLU A 256 -85.45 -1.72 53.77
C GLU A 256 -84.04 -1.32 54.26
N GLU A 257 -83.68 -1.61 55.51
CA GLU A 257 -82.36 -1.36 56.08
C GLU A 257 -81.23 -2.17 55.38
N PRO A 258 -81.36 -3.51 55.21
CA PRO A 258 -80.40 -4.27 54.41
C PRO A 258 -80.47 -3.92 52.92
N GLU A 259 -81.64 -3.65 52.33
CA GLU A 259 -81.76 -3.27 50.91
C GLU A 259 -81.10 -1.93 50.57
N LYS A 260 -81.20 -0.92 51.45
CA LYS A 260 -80.49 0.37 51.26
C LYS A 260 -78.97 0.20 51.42
N LYS A 261 -78.53 -0.65 52.34
CA LYS A 261 -77.10 -0.99 52.54
C LYS A 261 -76.54 -1.78 51.35
N THR A 262 -77.28 -2.74 50.80
CA THR A 262 -76.85 -3.47 49.58
C THR A 262 -76.89 -2.56 48.35
N HIS A 263 -77.89 -1.70 48.17
CA HIS A 263 -77.89 -0.72 47.07
C HIS A 263 -76.69 0.22 47.12
N SER A 264 -76.36 0.77 48.29
CA SER A 264 -75.17 1.61 48.46
C SER A 264 -73.87 0.84 48.17
N ALA A 265 -73.78 -0.43 48.57
CA ALA A 265 -72.62 -1.27 48.28
C ALA A 265 -72.50 -1.64 46.79
N ILE A 266 -73.64 -1.91 46.12
CA ILE A 266 -73.70 -2.15 44.67
C ILE A 266 -73.28 -0.90 43.92
N GLN A 267 -73.79 0.29 44.27
CA GLN A 267 -73.46 1.55 43.62
C GLN A 267 -71.98 1.94 43.82
N GLN A 268 -71.40 1.66 44.99
CA GLN A 268 -69.95 1.80 45.21
C GLN A 268 -69.14 0.82 44.34
N ARG A 269 -69.59 -0.45 44.25
CA ARG A 269 -68.93 -1.48 43.43
C ARG A 269 -69.02 -1.19 41.94
N GLU A 270 -70.14 -0.63 41.48
CA GLU A 270 -70.35 -0.12 40.12
C GLU A 270 -69.42 1.07 39.82
N GLY A 271 -69.32 2.04 40.74
CA GLY A 271 -68.36 3.14 40.63
C GLY A 271 -66.91 2.66 40.57
N MET A 272 -66.52 1.69 41.39
CA MET A 272 -65.20 1.06 41.34
C MET A 272 -64.95 0.29 40.04
N ALA A 273 -65.95 -0.45 39.53
CA ALA A 273 -65.87 -1.13 38.25
C ALA A 273 -65.74 -0.14 37.07
N SER A 274 -66.45 0.99 37.11
CA SER A 274 -66.33 2.06 36.12
C SER A 274 -64.93 2.69 36.10
N ILE A 275 -64.34 2.94 37.28
CA ILE A 275 -62.94 3.40 37.40
C ILE A 275 -61.96 2.36 36.84
N ALA A 276 -62.17 1.06 37.13
CA ALA A 276 -61.33 -0.01 36.62
C ALA A 276 -61.41 -0.13 35.09
N VAL A 277 -62.61 -0.04 34.50
CA VAL A 277 -62.80 -0.03 33.04
C VAL A 277 -62.08 1.17 32.41
N ALA A 278 -62.24 2.37 32.96
CA ALA A 278 -61.55 3.56 32.45
C ALA A 278 -60.01 3.44 32.53
N SER A 279 -59.48 2.78 33.58
CA SER A 279 -58.05 2.48 33.70
C SER A 279 -57.58 1.50 32.63
N LEU A 280 -58.32 0.41 32.41
CA LEU A 280 -58.01 -0.59 31.39
C LEU A 280 -58.11 -0.02 29.97
N GLU A 281 -59.07 0.85 29.69
CA GLU A 281 -59.17 1.58 28.41
C GLU A 281 -57.96 2.49 28.18
N ALA A 282 -57.48 3.18 29.22
CA ALA A 282 -56.28 4.01 29.14
C ALA A 282 -55.02 3.18 28.88
N GLU A 283 -54.85 2.04 29.56
CA GLU A 283 -53.75 1.10 29.33
C GLU A 283 -53.80 0.44 27.95
N LEU A 284 -55.00 0.08 27.47
CA LEU A 284 -55.21 -0.44 26.12
C LEU A 284 -54.87 0.59 25.05
N ASN A 285 -55.20 1.86 25.25
CA ASN A 285 -54.87 2.93 24.30
C ASN A 285 -53.37 3.28 24.35
N ARG A 286 -52.73 3.19 25.52
CA ARG A 286 -51.28 3.31 25.67
C ARG A 286 -50.54 2.20 24.92
N THR A 287 -50.90 0.94 25.14
CA THR A 287 -50.27 -0.23 24.48
C THR A 287 -50.50 -0.24 22.97
N LYS A 288 -51.68 0.13 22.47
CA LYS A 288 -51.93 0.35 21.03
C LYS A 288 -50.97 1.37 20.42
N SER A 289 -50.73 2.49 21.12
CA SER A 289 -49.82 3.55 20.66
C SER A 289 -48.36 3.10 20.64
N GLU A 290 -47.96 2.32 21.65
CA GLU A 290 -46.61 1.75 21.76
C GLU A 290 -46.34 0.70 20.65
N ILE A 291 -47.31 -0.17 20.35
CA ILE A 291 -47.26 -1.10 19.22
C ILE A 291 -47.09 -0.36 17.89
N ALA A 292 -47.85 0.71 17.65
CA ALA A 292 -47.74 1.50 16.43
C ALA A 292 -46.34 2.12 16.27
N LEU A 293 -45.76 2.63 17.37
CA LEU A 293 -44.41 3.20 17.37
C LEU A 293 -43.31 2.15 17.12
N ILE A 294 -43.47 0.93 17.63
CA ILE A 294 -42.58 -0.21 17.31
C ILE A 294 -42.68 -0.56 15.82
N GLN A 295 -43.90 -0.71 15.28
CA GLN A 295 -44.13 -1.04 13.87
C GLN A 295 -43.56 0.01 12.91
N MET A 296 -43.64 1.31 13.27
CA MET A 296 -43.03 2.37 12.47
C MET A 296 -41.50 2.26 12.43
N LYS A 297 -40.84 2.02 13.58
CA LYS A 297 -39.38 1.84 13.65
C LYS A 297 -38.91 0.59 12.92
N GLU A 298 -39.64 -0.51 13.06
CA GLU A 298 -39.37 -1.78 12.36
C GLU A 298 -39.44 -1.57 10.83
N LYS A 299 -40.49 -0.88 10.35
CA LYS A 299 -40.61 -0.52 8.93
C LYS A 299 -39.46 0.37 8.47
N GLU A 300 -39.13 1.42 9.21
CA GLU A 300 -38.02 2.33 8.88
C GLU A 300 -36.68 1.60 8.76
N GLN A 301 -36.41 0.63 9.64
CA GLN A 301 -35.23 -0.22 9.56
C GLN A 301 -35.29 -1.18 8.35
N ARG A 302 -36.44 -1.79 8.05
CA ARG A 302 -36.62 -2.62 6.85
C ARG A 302 -36.42 -1.82 5.56
N ASP A 303 -36.91 -0.58 5.50
CA ASP A 303 -36.71 0.31 4.35
C ASP A 303 -35.21 0.69 4.21
N LYS A 304 -34.52 1.02 5.31
CA LYS A 304 -33.05 1.23 5.33
C LYS A 304 -32.27 -0.01 4.86
N MET A 305 -32.71 -1.20 5.21
CA MET A 305 -32.11 -2.47 4.78
C MET A 305 -32.25 -2.73 3.27
N VAL A 306 -33.18 -2.06 2.58
CA VAL A 306 -33.34 -2.13 1.12
C VAL A 306 -32.58 -1.00 0.40
N GLU A 307 -32.50 0.19 1.00
CA GLU A 307 -31.80 1.33 0.39
C GLU A 307 -30.27 1.27 0.55
N LEU A 308 -29.75 0.96 1.74
CA LEU A 308 -28.32 1.01 2.01
C LEU A 308 -27.50 0.05 1.13
N PRO A 309 -27.95 -1.20 0.84
CA PRO A 309 -27.23 -2.06 -0.11
C PRO A 309 -27.18 -1.51 -1.53
N LYS A 310 -28.22 -0.79 -1.99
CA LYS A 310 -28.24 -0.18 -3.33
C LYS A 310 -27.21 0.95 -3.42
N LYS A 311 -27.22 1.87 -2.44
CA LYS A 311 -26.24 2.96 -2.34
C LYS A 311 -24.81 2.43 -2.22
N LEU A 312 -24.60 1.36 -1.44
CA LEU A 312 -23.31 0.68 -1.34
C LEU A 312 -22.87 0.04 -2.67
N GLN A 313 -23.79 -0.55 -3.44
CA GLN A 313 -23.52 -1.10 -4.77
C GLN A 313 -23.19 0.00 -5.79
N GLU A 314 -23.90 1.13 -5.75
CA GLU A 314 -23.63 2.31 -6.59
C GLU A 314 -22.25 2.90 -6.28
N ALA A 315 -21.93 3.12 -4.99
CA ALA A 315 -20.62 3.60 -4.54
C ALA A 315 -19.49 2.61 -4.90
N ALA A 316 -19.72 1.30 -4.83
CA ALA A 316 -18.75 0.29 -5.27
C ALA A 316 -18.48 0.36 -6.78
N GLN A 317 -19.52 0.51 -7.61
CA GLN A 317 -19.35 0.71 -9.04
C GLN A 317 -18.60 2.00 -9.37
N GLU A 318 -18.87 3.09 -8.65
CA GLU A 318 -18.17 4.36 -8.89
C GLU A 318 -16.70 4.30 -8.46
N ALA A 319 -16.41 3.68 -7.32
CA ALA A 319 -15.04 3.40 -6.89
C ALA A 319 -14.27 2.54 -7.92
N ASP A 320 -14.94 1.56 -8.56
CA ASP A 320 -14.31 0.73 -9.59
C ASP A 320 -14.12 1.48 -10.93
N ARG A 321 -15.04 2.38 -11.31
CA ARG A 321 -14.85 3.32 -12.45
C ARG A 321 -13.67 4.26 -12.19
N ALA A 322 -13.59 4.84 -11.01
CA ALA A 322 -12.49 5.72 -10.62
C ALA A 322 -11.13 4.99 -10.62
N LYS A 323 -11.08 3.74 -10.13
CA LYS A 323 -9.88 2.89 -10.23
C LYS A 323 -9.48 2.62 -11.69
N ALA A 324 -10.44 2.33 -12.57
CA ALA A 324 -10.17 2.10 -13.99
C ALA A 324 -9.62 3.38 -14.67
N LEU A 325 -10.20 4.54 -14.37
CA LEU A 325 -9.68 5.84 -14.84
C LEU A 325 -8.25 6.11 -14.34
N ALA A 326 -7.97 5.88 -13.06
CA ALA A 326 -6.62 6.01 -12.49
C ALA A 326 -5.62 5.02 -13.13
N GLN A 327 -6.04 3.79 -13.43
CA GLN A 327 -5.20 2.81 -14.15
C GLN A 327 -4.90 3.24 -15.58
N MET A 328 -5.89 3.77 -16.33
CA MET A 328 -5.64 4.32 -17.67
C MET A 328 -4.68 5.50 -17.63
N ALA A 329 -4.86 6.44 -16.69
CA ALA A 329 -3.93 7.56 -16.49
C ALA A 329 -2.51 7.11 -16.11
N ARG A 330 -2.34 6.02 -15.35
CA ARG A 330 -1.02 5.41 -15.06
C ARG A 330 -0.37 4.82 -16.32
N GLU A 331 -1.14 4.18 -17.19
CA GLU A 331 -0.62 3.62 -18.46
C GLU A 331 -0.29 4.72 -19.49
N GLU A 332 -1.09 5.79 -19.55
CA GLU A 332 -0.74 7.00 -20.31
C GLU A 332 0.56 7.62 -19.78
N LEU A 333 0.69 7.76 -18.45
CA LEU A 333 1.91 8.28 -17.84
C LEU A 333 3.13 7.40 -18.14
N ARG A 334 2.95 6.08 -18.21
CA ARG A 334 4.02 5.13 -18.58
C ARG A 334 4.49 5.38 -20.01
N LYS A 335 3.56 5.53 -20.97
CA LYS A 335 3.86 5.81 -22.38
C LYS A 335 4.56 7.15 -22.56
N VAL A 336 4.04 8.21 -21.96
CA VAL A 336 4.65 9.55 -22.05
C VAL A 336 6.05 9.59 -21.43
N LYS A 337 6.29 8.84 -20.32
CA LYS A 337 7.64 8.69 -19.75
C LYS A 337 8.59 7.90 -20.64
N GLU A 338 8.08 6.93 -21.39
CA GLU A 338 8.85 6.16 -22.37
C GLU A 338 9.24 7.03 -23.57
N GLU A 339 8.28 7.77 -24.15
CA GLU A 339 8.48 8.77 -25.20
C GLU A 339 9.49 9.85 -24.77
N ALA A 340 9.29 10.50 -23.63
CA ALA A 340 10.23 11.47 -23.07
C ALA A 340 11.62 10.87 -22.78
N GLY A 341 11.69 9.58 -22.44
CA GLY A 341 12.94 8.84 -22.27
C GLY A 341 13.71 8.67 -23.58
N GLN A 342 13.01 8.33 -24.67
CA GLN A 342 13.59 8.23 -26.01
C GLN A 342 14.10 9.58 -26.51
N VAL A 343 13.29 10.64 -26.42
CA VAL A 343 13.69 12.00 -26.84
C VAL A 343 14.89 12.49 -26.02
N LYS A 344 14.93 12.23 -24.71
CA LYS A 344 16.09 12.55 -23.84
C LYS A 344 17.37 11.80 -24.26
N ALA A 345 17.27 10.52 -24.62
CA ALA A 345 18.41 9.73 -25.11
C ALA A 345 18.92 10.25 -26.47
N GLY A 346 18.01 10.62 -27.38
CA GLY A 346 18.32 11.28 -28.64
C GLY A 346 19.04 12.62 -28.42
N ALA A 347 18.48 13.49 -27.57
CA ALA A 347 19.08 14.78 -27.22
C ALA A 347 20.50 14.63 -26.64
N SER A 348 20.73 13.67 -25.74
CA SER A 348 22.06 13.41 -25.18
C SER A 348 23.06 12.90 -26.23
N THR A 349 22.60 12.14 -27.23
CA THR A 349 23.44 11.64 -28.32
C THR A 349 23.85 12.79 -29.26
N VAL A 350 22.91 13.68 -29.60
CA VAL A 350 23.21 14.89 -30.38
C VAL A 350 24.11 15.84 -29.59
N GLU A 351 23.94 15.98 -28.26
CA GLU A 351 24.82 16.80 -27.43
C GLU A 351 26.27 16.30 -27.45
N SER A 352 26.50 14.98 -27.33
CA SER A 352 27.84 14.40 -27.44
C SER A 352 28.47 14.63 -28.81
N ARG A 353 27.69 14.52 -29.90
CA ARG A 353 28.16 14.85 -31.26
C ARG A 353 28.51 16.33 -31.42
N LEU A 354 27.69 17.23 -30.86
CA LEU A 354 27.92 18.67 -30.87
C LEU A 354 29.22 19.03 -30.14
N ARG A 355 29.50 18.38 -29.00
CA ARG A 355 30.79 18.51 -28.28
C ARG A 355 31.98 17.94 -29.06
N ALA A 356 31.78 16.86 -29.84
CA ALA A 356 32.83 16.30 -30.69
C ALA A 356 33.19 17.25 -31.85
N ALA A 357 32.19 17.70 -32.61
CA ALA A 357 32.38 18.67 -33.71
C ALA A 357 32.98 20.00 -33.22
N GLN A 358 32.69 20.43 -31.99
CA GLN A 358 33.38 21.58 -31.37
C GLN A 358 34.89 21.35 -31.19
N LYS A 359 35.31 20.17 -30.71
CA LYS A 359 36.74 19.81 -30.58
C LYS A 359 37.42 19.65 -31.95
N GLU A 360 36.70 19.12 -32.93
CA GLU A 360 37.17 19.00 -34.30
C GLU A 360 37.40 20.37 -34.96
N ILE A 361 36.53 21.36 -34.71
CA ILE A 361 36.75 22.77 -35.10
C ILE A 361 37.99 23.37 -34.42
N GLU A 362 38.27 23.00 -33.17
CA GLU A 362 39.49 23.45 -32.48
C GLU A 362 40.75 22.80 -33.07
N ALA A 363 40.69 21.51 -33.41
CA ALA A 363 41.79 20.77 -34.04
C ALA A 363 42.08 21.26 -35.48
N THR A 364 41.05 21.40 -36.32
CA THR A 364 41.18 21.91 -37.70
C THR A 364 41.71 23.35 -37.74
N LYS A 365 41.27 24.22 -36.82
CA LYS A 365 41.88 25.57 -36.66
C LYS A 365 43.35 25.53 -36.22
N ALA A 366 43.73 24.59 -35.36
CA ALA A 366 45.12 24.42 -34.97
C ALA A 366 45.96 23.96 -36.18
N SER A 367 45.45 23.02 -36.97
CA SER A 367 46.06 22.56 -38.23
C SER A 367 46.20 23.70 -39.25
N GLU A 368 45.13 24.48 -39.50
CA GLU A 368 45.14 25.67 -40.36
C GLU A 368 46.23 26.67 -39.93
N LYS A 369 46.33 26.94 -38.62
CA LYS A 369 47.34 27.85 -38.07
C LYS A 369 48.77 27.32 -38.22
N LEU A 370 48.98 26.00 -38.08
CA LEU A 370 50.29 25.37 -38.31
C LEU A 370 50.69 25.43 -39.79
N ALA A 371 49.76 25.13 -40.70
CA ALA A 371 49.99 25.24 -42.14
C ALA A 371 50.31 26.69 -42.57
N LEU A 372 49.57 27.67 -42.04
CA LEU A 372 49.86 29.11 -42.23
C LEU A 372 51.24 29.51 -41.70
N ALA A 373 51.62 29.05 -40.51
CA ALA A 373 52.94 29.33 -39.94
C ALA A 373 54.07 28.74 -40.80
N ALA A 374 53.89 27.54 -41.34
CA ALA A 374 54.84 26.92 -42.26
C ALA A 374 54.97 27.71 -43.58
N ILE A 375 53.85 28.16 -44.17
CA ILE A 375 53.87 29.00 -45.37
C ILE A 375 54.61 30.31 -45.11
N ASN A 376 54.29 31.00 -44.01
CA ASN A 376 54.94 32.26 -43.66
C ASN A 376 56.45 32.08 -43.43
N ALA A 377 56.86 31.04 -42.68
CA ALA A 377 58.27 30.76 -42.43
C ALA A 377 59.06 30.53 -43.74
N MET A 378 58.48 29.82 -44.72
CA MET A 378 59.09 29.62 -46.04
C MET A 378 59.16 30.91 -46.88
N GLN A 379 58.18 31.81 -46.75
CA GLN A 379 58.19 33.11 -47.44
C GLN A 379 59.13 34.13 -46.77
N GLU A 380 59.27 34.08 -45.45
CA GLU A 380 60.22 34.89 -44.67
C GLU A 380 61.67 34.47 -44.98
N SER A 381 61.94 33.17 -45.14
CA SER A 381 63.26 32.72 -45.61
C SER A 381 63.56 33.17 -47.05
N GLU A 382 62.62 33.02 -48.00
CA GLU A 382 62.79 33.51 -49.39
C GLU A 382 63.05 35.02 -49.45
N SER A 383 62.36 35.80 -48.60
CA SER A 383 62.47 37.27 -48.61
C SER A 383 63.70 37.80 -47.86
N ALA A 384 64.18 37.11 -46.83
CA ALA A 384 65.43 37.45 -46.15
C ALA A 384 66.68 37.12 -46.99
N GLN A 385 66.57 36.17 -47.92
CA GLN A 385 67.68 35.73 -48.78
C GLN A 385 67.91 36.68 -49.97
N ARG A 386 66.83 37.24 -50.54
CA ARG A 386 66.85 38.25 -51.62
C ARG A 386 67.52 39.59 -51.27
N THR A 387 67.90 39.81 -50.02
CA THR A 387 68.52 41.07 -49.54
C THR A 387 70.02 40.96 -49.21
N ASN A 388 70.65 39.81 -49.41
CA ASN A 388 72.07 39.60 -49.11
C ASN A 388 72.92 39.72 -50.38
N ASP A 389 74.03 40.47 -50.29
CA ASP A 389 74.99 40.67 -51.40
C ASP A 389 75.79 39.37 -51.72
N GLU A 390 76.20 39.23 -52.97
CA GLU A 390 76.58 37.96 -53.66
C GLU A 390 77.81 37.17 -53.14
N ASP A 391 78.50 37.59 -52.07
CA ASP A 391 79.83 37.06 -51.68
C ASP A 391 79.85 36.09 -50.46
N SER A 392 78.69 35.57 -50.04
CA SER A 392 78.62 34.47 -49.04
C SER A 392 78.35 33.13 -49.72
N PRO A 393 79.00 32.01 -49.34
CA PRO A 393 78.72 30.71 -49.93
C PRO A 393 77.30 30.27 -49.55
N THR A 394 76.38 30.33 -50.53
CA THR A 394 74.93 30.19 -50.36
C THR A 394 74.49 28.81 -49.84
N GLY A 395 75.32 27.78 -50.03
CA GLY A 395 75.02 26.41 -49.62
C GLY A 395 75.40 26.12 -48.16
N VAL A 396 74.42 25.66 -47.36
CA VAL A 396 74.68 25.05 -46.05
C VAL A 396 75.34 23.69 -46.25
N THR A 397 76.67 23.64 -46.17
CA THR A 397 77.43 22.38 -46.19
C THR A 397 77.29 21.65 -44.85
N LEU A 398 76.32 20.74 -44.76
CA LEU A 398 76.25 19.74 -43.70
C LEU A 398 77.37 18.69 -43.87
N SER A 399 78.01 18.31 -42.77
CA SER A 399 78.93 17.17 -42.76
C SER A 399 78.16 15.85 -42.91
N LEU A 400 78.85 14.81 -43.36
CA LEU A 400 78.28 13.46 -43.50
C LEU A 400 77.74 12.93 -42.16
N GLU A 401 78.37 13.29 -41.04
CA GLU A 401 77.94 12.91 -39.69
C GLU A 401 76.61 13.61 -39.32
N GLU A 402 76.52 14.94 -39.51
CA GLU A 402 75.29 15.71 -39.25
C GLU A 402 74.12 15.26 -40.14
N TYR A 403 74.39 14.86 -41.38
CA TYR A 403 73.41 14.21 -42.27
C TYR A 403 72.83 12.93 -41.65
N TYR A 404 73.69 12.02 -41.17
CA TYR A 404 73.23 10.77 -40.57
C TYR A 404 72.52 11.01 -39.24
N GLU A 405 72.93 12.01 -38.45
CA GLU A 405 72.23 12.42 -37.24
C GLU A 405 70.84 12.98 -37.52
N LEU A 406 70.68 13.87 -38.51
CA LEU A 406 69.38 14.45 -38.88
C LEU A 406 68.42 13.41 -39.49
N SER A 407 68.92 12.56 -40.39
CA SER A 407 68.14 11.46 -40.99
C SER A 407 67.66 10.46 -39.93
N LYS A 408 68.54 10.13 -38.98
CA LYS A 408 68.21 9.32 -37.81
C LYS A 408 67.17 10.00 -36.91
N GLN A 409 67.30 11.29 -36.62
CA GLN A 409 66.33 12.03 -35.80
C GLN A 409 64.93 12.08 -36.45
N ALA A 410 64.85 12.24 -37.77
CA ALA A 410 63.56 12.19 -38.49
C ALA A 410 62.88 10.83 -38.35
N HIS A 411 63.63 9.74 -38.50
CA HIS A 411 63.12 8.39 -38.32
C HIS A 411 62.76 8.08 -36.84
N GLU A 412 63.56 8.55 -35.88
CA GLU A 412 63.25 8.45 -34.45
C GLU A 412 61.98 9.23 -34.07
N ALA A 413 61.68 10.36 -34.73
CA ALA A 413 60.43 11.10 -34.53
C ALA A 413 59.21 10.35 -35.09
N GLU A 414 59.33 9.72 -36.26
CA GLU A 414 58.31 8.83 -36.83
C GLU A 414 58.01 7.65 -35.90
N GLU A 415 59.05 6.97 -35.41
CA GLU A 415 58.91 5.87 -34.46
C GLU A 415 58.31 6.31 -33.12
N GLN A 416 58.65 7.50 -32.61
CA GLN A 416 57.99 8.06 -31.42
C GLN A 416 56.50 8.32 -31.62
N ALA A 417 56.07 8.74 -32.82
CA ALA A 417 54.66 8.91 -33.13
C ALA A 417 53.94 7.54 -33.23
N ASN A 418 54.54 6.57 -33.94
CA ASN A 418 54.07 5.16 -33.98
C ASN A 418 53.90 4.59 -32.54
N MET A 419 54.85 4.86 -31.65
CA MET A 419 54.78 4.46 -30.23
C MET A 419 53.63 5.11 -29.46
N ARG A 420 53.29 6.39 -29.72
CA ARG A 420 52.14 7.06 -29.09
C ARG A 420 50.82 6.43 -29.51
N VAL A 421 50.68 6.09 -30.79
CA VAL A 421 49.50 5.38 -31.33
C VAL A 421 49.36 4.01 -30.67
N ALA A 422 50.43 3.21 -30.61
CA ALA A 422 50.42 1.92 -29.93
C ALA A 422 50.05 2.04 -28.43
N ALA A 423 50.58 3.04 -27.72
CA ALA A 423 50.25 3.30 -26.33
C ALA A 423 48.78 3.71 -26.13
N ALA A 424 48.21 4.53 -27.02
CA ALA A 424 46.80 4.92 -26.99
C ALA A 424 45.86 3.72 -27.24
N ILE A 425 46.19 2.86 -28.21
CA ILE A 425 45.46 1.61 -28.48
C ILE A 425 45.45 0.71 -27.22
N SER A 426 46.61 0.53 -26.58
CA SER A 426 46.72 -0.28 -25.36
C SER A 426 45.87 0.26 -24.21
N GLN A 427 45.82 1.58 -24.02
CA GLN A 427 44.94 2.19 -23.01
C GLN A 427 43.45 1.98 -23.31
N ILE A 428 43.04 2.06 -24.59
CA ILE A 428 41.66 1.77 -25.01
C ILE A 428 41.29 0.31 -24.74
N GLU A 429 42.21 -0.63 -24.98
CA GLU A 429 41.98 -2.05 -24.73
C GLU A 429 41.77 -2.33 -23.24
N VAL A 430 42.63 -1.80 -22.36
CA VAL A 430 42.49 -1.89 -20.90
C VAL A 430 41.17 -1.26 -20.43
N ALA A 431 40.77 -0.13 -21.01
CA ALA A 431 39.51 0.54 -20.68
C ALA A 431 38.28 -0.28 -21.12
N LYS A 432 38.30 -0.87 -22.33
CA LYS A 432 37.25 -1.80 -22.81
C LYS A 432 37.14 -3.06 -21.98
N GLU A 433 38.26 -3.63 -21.52
CA GLU A 433 38.22 -4.77 -20.60
C GLU A 433 37.57 -4.36 -19.25
N SER A 434 37.82 -3.13 -18.79
CA SER A 434 37.15 -2.57 -17.61
C SER A 434 35.64 -2.31 -17.82
N GLU A 435 35.24 -1.89 -19.02
CA GLU A 435 33.82 -1.79 -19.41
C GLU A 435 33.15 -3.16 -19.35
N LEU A 436 33.75 -4.19 -19.97
CA LEU A 436 33.24 -5.56 -19.96
C LEU A 436 33.09 -6.12 -18.54
N ARG A 437 34.12 -5.95 -17.69
CA ARG A 437 34.06 -6.31 -16.26
C ARG A 437 32.94 -5.57 -15.51
N SER A 438 32.64 -4.33 -15.90
CA SER A 438 31.56 -3.53 -15.29
C SER A 438 30.17 -3.98 -15.78
N LEU A 439 30.05 -4.41 -17.03
CA LEU A 439 28.83 -5.02 -17.58
C LEU A 439 28.50 -6.35 -16.90
N THR A 440 29.49 -7.25 -16.71
CA THR A 440 29.26 -8.51 -15.98
C THR A 440 28.80 -8.27 -14.55
N LYS A 441 29.42 -7.32 -13.82
CA LYS A 441 28.95 -6.91 -12.48
C LYS A 441 27.53 -6.33 -12.50
N LEU A 442 27.14 -5.65 -13.58
CA LEU A 442 25.79 -5.09 -13.72
C LEU A 442 24.75 -6.20 -13.93
N GLU A 443 25.07 -7.23 -14.71
CA GLU A 443 24.25 -8.43 -14.86
C GLU A 443 24.10 -9.18 -13.54
N GLU A 444 25.20 -9.39 -12.80
CA GLU A 444 25.19 -9.98 -11.46
C GLU A 444 24.31 -9.17 -10.49
N ALA A 445 24.49 -7.84 -10.42
CA ALA A 445 23.68 -6.96 -9.58
C ALA A 445 22.20 -6.93 -9.98
N ASN A 446 21.87 -7.05 -11.27
CA ASN A 446 20.49 -7.19 -11.74
C ASN A 446 19.85 -8.49 -11.27
N ARG A 447 20.55 -9.62 -11.41
CA ARG A 447 20.10 -10.93 -10.91
C ARG A 447 19.91 -10.90 -9.39
N GLU A 448 20.91 -10.40 -8.66
CA GLU A 448 20.87 -10.25 -7.20
C GLU A 448 19.76 -9.31 -6.70
N MET A 449 19.34 -8.33 -7.50
CA MET A 449 18.22 -7.44 -7.22
C MET A 449 16.88 -8.12 -7.50
N ALA A 450 16.78 -8.92 -8.56
CA ALA A 450 15.60 -9.74 -8.85
C ALA A 450 15.37 -10.79 -7.76
N GLU A 451 16.38 -11.62 -7.44
CA GLU A 451 16.30 -12.64 -6.38
C GLU A 451 15.85 -12.07 -5.02
N ARG A 452 16.25 -10.84 -4.69
CA ARG A 452 15.83 -10.15 -3.45
C ARG A 452 14.43 -9.54 -3.53
N LYS A 453 13.94 -9.17 -4.72
CA LYS A 453 12.54 -8.77 -4.92
C LYS A 453 11.63 -9.99 -4.84
N ASP A 454 11.99 -11.09 -5.49
CA ASP A 454 11.27 -12.37 -5.41
C ASP A 454 11.20 -12.89 -3.96
N ALA A 455 12.31 -12.83 -3.22
CA ALA A 455 12.32 -13.19 -1.80
C ALA A 455 11.41 -12.30 -0.93
N LEU A 456 11.35 -10.99 -1.23
CA LEU A 456 10.45 -10.05 -0.56
C LEU A 456 8.98 -10.35 -0.90
N GLU A 457 8.66 -10.65 -2.16
CA GLU A 457 7.32 -11.01 -2.62
C GLU A 457 6.84 -12.31 -1.97
N ILE A 458 7.68 -13.36 -1.96
CA ILE A 458 7.40 -14.63 -1.26
C ILE A 458 7.16 -14.40 0.24
N ALA A 459 7.91 -13.49 0.89
CA ALA A 459 7.71 -13.16 2.31
C ALA A 459 6.38 -12.39 2.53
N LEU A 460 6.01 -11.49 1.62
CA LEU A 460 4.73 -10.79 1.64
C LEU A 460 3.56 -11.76 1.45
N GLU A 461 3.59 -12.63 0.44
CA GLU A 461 2.57 -13.67 0.23
C GLU A 461 2.40 -14.57 1.47
N LYS A 462 3.51 -15.01 2.08
CA LYS A 462 3.46 -15.81 3.32
C LYS A 462 2.78 -15.05 4.45
N ALA A 463 3.07 -13.76 4.61
CA ALA A 463 2.39 -12.93 5.60
C ALA A 463 0.88 -12.78 5.31
N GLU A 464 0.47 -12.67 4.06
CA GLU A 464 -0.95 -12.60 3.68
C GLU A 464 -1.65 -13.93 3.91
N LYS A 465 -1.11 -15.04 3.40
CA LYS A 465 -1.63 -16.40 3.65
C LYS A 465 -1.73 -16.72 5.15
N ALA A 466 -0.80 -16.21 5.97
CA ALA A 466 -0.87 -16.32 7.43
C ALA A 466 -1.97 -15.41 8.06
N LYS A 467 -2.17 -14.19 7.56
CA LYS A 467 -3.29 -13.32 7.99
C LYS A 467 -4.65 -13.95 7.64
N GLU A 468 -4.80 -14.46 6.41
CA GLU A 468 -6.00 -15.17 5.95
C GLU A 468 -6.26 -16.42 6.80
N GLY A 469 -5.25 -17.25 7.03
CA GLY A 469 -5.34 -18.40 7.92
C GLY A 469 -5.74 -18.03 9.34
N LYS A 470 -5.24 -16.90 9.87
CA LYS A 470 -5.61 -16.38 11.20
C LYS A 470 -7.09 -15.93 11.22
N LEU A 471 -7.56 -15.26 10.18
CA LEU A 471 -8.95 -14.87 10.02
C LEU A 471 -9.88 -16.09 9.91
N GLY A 472 -9.52 -17.09 9.10
CA GLY A 472 -10.27 -18.34 8.94
C GLY A 472 -10.40 -19.12 10.25
N VAL A 473 -9.30 -19.29 10.99
CA VAL A 473 -9.33 -19.96 12.30
C VAL A 473 -10.14 -19.19 13.33
N GLU A 474 -10.15 -17.85 13.30
CA GLU A 474 -11.02 -17.05 14.18
C GLU A 474 -12.49 -17.11 13.75
N GLN A 475 -12.80 -17.18 12.45
CA GLN A 475 -14.17 -17.44 11.95
C GLN A 475 -14.68 -18.81 12.41
N ASP A 476 -13.86 -19.86 12.31
CA ASP A 476 -14.23 -21.20 12.78
C ASP A 476 -14.38 -21.26 14.31
N LEU A 477 -13.54 -20.53 15.06
CA LEU A 477 -13.72 -20.35 16.50
C LEU A 477 -15.05 -19.63 16.82
N ARG A 478 -15.44 -18.59 16.07
CA ARG A 478 -16.75 -17.93 16.23
C ARG A 478 -17.91 -18.89 15.95
N LYS A 479 -17.86 -19.65 14.85
CA LYS A 479 -18.86 -20.69 14.53
C LYS A 479 -18.96 -21.74 15.63
N TRP A 480 -17.81 -22.24 16.11
CA TRP A 480 -17.76 -23.24 17.18
C TRP A 480 -18.32 -22.71 18.50
N ARG A 481 -18.00 -21.46 18.88
CA ARG A 481 -18.60 -20.80 20.06
C ARG A 481 -20.13 -20.71 19.92
N ALA A 482 -20.64 -20.29 18.76
CA ALA A 482 -22.07 -20.15 18.50
C ALA A 482 -22.82 -21.50 18.50
N GLU A 483 -22.23 -22.54 17.92
CA GLU A 483 -22.76 -23.91 17.95
C GLU A 483 -22.75 -24.50 19.36
N ASN A 484 -21.67 -24.29 20.11
CA ASN A 484 -21.58 -24.76 21.50
C ASN A 484 -22.60 -24.04 22.41
N GLU A 485 -22.84 -22.74 22.20
CA GLU A 485 -23.89 -22.00 22.90
C GLU A 485 -25.29 -22.51 22.52
N ARG A 486 -25.55 -22.80 21.23
CA ARG A 486 -26.78 -23.48 20.79
C ARG A 486 -27.00 -24.81 21.49
N ARG A 487 -25.96 -25.64 21.59
CA ARG A 487 -26.02 -26.93 22.30
C ARG A 487 -26.23 -26.78 23.79
N ARG A 488 -25.64 -25.76 24.42
CA ARG A 488 -25.86 -25.46 25.84
C ARG A 488 -27.32 -25.10 26.08
N LYS A 489 -27.90 -24.22 25.25
CA LYS A 489 -29.33 -23.84 25.30
C LYS A 489 -30.28 -25.01 25.00
N ALA A 490 -29.90 -25.92 24.10
CA ALA A 490 -30.67 -27.14 23.81
C ALA A 490 -30.52 -28.25 24.88
N GLY A 491 -29.44 -28.24 25.66
CA GLY A 491 -29.24 -29.13 26.82
C GLY A 491 -29.91 -28.63 28.10
N GLU A 492 -30.29 -27.35 28.14
CA GLU A 492 -30.96 -26.70 29.28
C GLU A 492 -32.48 -26.99 29.33
N SER A 493 -33.02 -27.69 28.31
CA SER A 493 -34.42 -28.13 28.22
C SER A 493 -34.64 -29.57 28.70
N VAL A 494 -34.00 -29.97 29.81
CA VAL A 494 -34.31 -31.21 30.54
C VAL A 494 -34.49 -30.85 32.03
N PRO A 495 -35.65 -31.15 32.65
CA PRO A 495 -35.93 -30.70 34.02
C PRO A 495 -35.04 -31.40 35.04
N ALA A 496 -34.67 -30.65 36.08
CA ALA A 496 -33.79 -31.12 37.14
C ALA A 496 -34.38 -32.30 37.92
N VAL A 497 -33.69 -33.43 37.93
CA VAL A 497 -33.87 -34.46 38.96
C VAL A 497 -32.84 -34.20 40.06
N VAL A 498 -33.34 -33.82 41.23
CA VAL A 498 -32.57 -33.71 42.46
C VAL A 498 -31.93 -35.05 42.77
N ASN A 499 -30.61 -35.09 42.97
CA ASN A 499 -30.04 -36.15 43.79
C ASN A 499 -28.94 -35.60 44.71
N THR A 500 -29.31 -35.44 45.97
CA THR A 500 -28.39 -35.28 47.08
C THR A 500 -27.58 -36.56 47.26
N ASN A 501 -26.25 -36.49 47.39
CA ASN A 501 -25.59 -36.92 48.63
C ASN A 501 -24.09 -36.63 48.67
N LYS A 502 -23.63 -36.32 49.89
CA LYS A 502 -22.25 -36.02 50.26
C LYS A 502 -21.43 -37.31 50.39
N SER A 503 -20.14 -37.27 50.07
CA SER A 503 -19.14 -38.25 50.53
C SER A 503 -17.72 -37.63 50.49
N PRO A 504 -16.70 -38.20 51.18
CA PRO A 504 -16.54 -37.86 52.59
C PRO A 504 -15.11 -37.41 52.98
N ARG A 505 -14.94 -37.14 54.27
CA ARG A 505 -13.72 -36.66 54.93
C ARG A 505 -12.81 -37.82 55.41
N ALA A 506 -11.55 -37.78 54.97
CA ALA A 506 -10.30 -38.22 55.62
C ALA A 506 -10.19 -39.56 56.41
N THR A 507 -9.29 -40.42 55.95
CA THR A 507 -8.17 -41.08 56.70
C THR A 507 -7.20 -41.65 55.65
N PHE A 508 -5.91 -41.28 55.65
CA PHE A 508 -4.78 -41.87 56.42
C PHE A 508 -4.57 -43.37 56.17
N GLU A 509 -3.56 -43.71 55.37
CA GLU A 509 -2.58 -44.73 55.74
C GLU A 509 -1.24 -44.45 55.03
N GLU A 510 -0.17 -45.01 55.60
CA GLU A 510 1.22 -44.56 55.48
C GLU A 510 2.10 -45.66 54.87
N ARG A 511 2.90 -45.34 53.84
CA ARG A 511 4.05 -46.17 53.48
C ARG A 511 5.15 -45.42 52.72
N GLU A 512 6.14 -45.00 53.49
CA GLU A 512 7.59 -45.16 53.27
C GLU A 512 8.01 -45.98 52.03
N GLU A 513 9.06 -45.66 51.27
CA GLU A 513 10.11 -44.63 51.37
C GLU A 513 10.87 -44.57 50.01
N SER A 514 11.33 -43.39 49.55
CA SER A 514 12.71 -43.19 49.02
C SER A 514 12.92 -41.88 48.22
N LYS A 515 13.71 -40.99 48.83
CA LYS A 515 14.77 -40.15 48.23
C LYS A 515 14.45 -39.04 47.20
N SER A 516 14.46 -37.80 47.73
CA SER A 516 15.06 -36.55 47.19
C SER A 516 14.56 -36.01 45.83
N PHE A 517 14.36 -34.70 45.64
CA PHE A 517 14.94 -33.52 46.31
C PHE A 517 13.92 -32.36 46.35
N SER A 518 14.09 -31.39 47.25
CA SER A 518 13.05 -30.41 47.60
C SER A 518 12.76 -29.33 46.55
N THR A 519 11.49 -29.29 46.11
CA THR A 519 10.49 -28.19 46.10
C THR A 519 10.86 -26.68 46.21
N PRO A 520 9.94 -25.76 45.79
CA PRO A 520 10.30 -24.47 45.17
C PRO A 520 9.52 -23.26 45.77
N ASP A 521 9.04 -22.35 44.88
CA ASP A 521 7.91 -21.40 45.05
C ASP A 521 8.16 -20.06 45.82
N PRO A 522 7.27 -19.05 45.75
CA PRO A 522 5.95 -19.01 45.11
C PRO A 522 5.64 -17.84 44.14
N SER A 523 4.46 -17.93 43.52
CA SER A 523 3.81 -16.88 42.73
C SER A 523 3.01 -15.87 43.57
N THR A 524 2.59 -14.76 42.92
CA THR A 524 1.35 -13.96 43.18
C THR A 524 1.53 -12.57 43.84
N VAL A 525 1.32 -11.51 43.05
CA VAL A 525 0.43 -10.38 43.41
C VAL A 525 -0.35 -9.94 42.16
N GLN A 526 -1.58 -9.50 42.35
CA GLN A 526 -2.53 -8.99 41.35
C GLN A 526 -2.06 -7.65 40.73
N TYR A 527 -2.58 -7.25 39.56
CA TYR A 527 -3.34 -6.00 39.41
C TYR A 527 -4.08 -5.88 38.06
N ARG A 528 -5.22 -5.19 38.09
CA ARG A 528 -6.02 -4.74 36.92
C ARG A 528 -5.41 -3.45 36.34
N PRO A 529 -5.66 -3.06 35.08
CA PRO A 529 -6.76 -2.09 34.87
C PRO A 529 -7.47 -2.16 33.50
N SER A 530 -8.56 -1.39 33.38
CA SER A 530 -9.31 -1.13 32.14
C SER A 530 -8.84 0.17 31.45
N PRO A 531 -9.10 0.38 30.15
CA PRO A 531 -8.65 1.57 29.42
C PRO A 531 -9.66 2.74 29.49
N LYS A 532 -9.15 3.99 29.45
CA LYS A 532 -9.94 5.18 29.11
C LYS A 532 -9.15 6.17 28.24
N THR A 533 -9.96 6.87 27.46
CA THR A 533 -9.77 7.70 26.27
C THR A 533 -9.37 9.16 26.51
N TYR A 534 -8.87 9.81 25.44
CA TYR A 534 -8.86 11.28 25.17
C TYR A 534 -8.02 12.16 26.13
N SER A 535 -7.45 13.33 25.76
CA SER A 535 -7.55 14.17 24.55
C SER A 535 -6.32 15.11 24.43
N SER A 536 -6.09 15.73 23.24
CA SER A 536 -5.73 17.17 23.02
C SER A 536 -4.55 17.80 23.80
N ASN A 537 -3.63 18.64 23.27
CA ASN A 537 -3.37 19.32 21.99
C ASN A 537 -1.86 19.75 21.98
N THR A 538 -1.24 20.60 21.14
CA THR A 538 -1.66 21.64 20.16
C THR A 538 -0.55 21.82 19.09
N GLU A 539 -0.77 22.72 18.13
CA GLU A 539 0.20 23.24 17.15
C GLU A 539 1.31 24.10 17.79
N THR A 540 2.45 24.29 17.10
CA THR A 540 2.82 25.58 16.43
C THR A 540 4.22 25.47 15.79
N GLU A 541 4.37 26.21 14.68
CA GLU A 541 5.55 26.45 13.86
C GLU A 541 6.85 26.79 14.64
N SER A 542 8.01 26.47 14.04
CA SER A 542 8.95 27.51 13.55
C SER A 542 10.28 26.91 13.08
N SER A 543 10.70 27.27 11.86
CA SER A 543 12.10 27.34 11.46
C SER A 543 12.54 28.79 11.58
N PRO A 544 13.81 29.11 11.92
CA PRO A 544 14.69 29.32 10.76
C PRO A 544 16.20 29.05 10.96
N ASP A 545 16.83 28.96 9.80
CA ASP A 545 18.12 29.56 9.43
C ASP A 545 19.47 28.87 9.64
N THR A 546 20.34 29.33 8.76
CA THR A 546 21.66 28.87 8.37
C THR A 546 22.76 29.24 9.35
N ARG A 547 23.79 28.37 9.44
CA ARG A 547 25.20 28.82 9.44
C ARG A 547 26.20 27.70 9.13
N VAL A 548 27.09 28.01 8.21
CA VAL A 548 28.25 27.19 7.84
C VAL A 548 29.31 27.24 8.94
N THR A 549 29.76 26.08 9.44
CA THR A 549 31.09 25.97 10.07
C THR A 549 31.84 24.73 9.58
N LYS A 550 33.00 24.96 8.95
CA LYS A 550 33.97 23.93 8.57
C LYS A 550 34.71 23.44 9.84
N LYS A 551 34.96 22.12 9.98
CA LYS A 551 36.32 21.55 10.15
C LYS A 551 36.40 20.03 10.44
N LYS A 552 37.49 19.45 9.89
CA LYS A 552 38.27 18.26 10.32
C LYS A 552 37.77 16.85 9.96
N LYS A 553 38.34 16.40 8.83
CA LYS A 553 38.75 15.03 8.46
C LYS A 553 38.87 14.03 9.63
N LYS A 554 38.30 12.83 9.46
CA LYS A 554 38.86 11.56 9.95
C LYS A 554 38.81 10.53 8.82
N SER A 555 39.98 10.17 8.29
CA SER A 555 40.14 9.06 7.35
C SER A 555 40.29 7.75 8.13
N PHE A 556 39.39 6.79 7.91
CA PHE A 556 39.57 5.41 8.35
C PHE A 556 39.94 4.55 7.13
N PHE A 557 41.24 4.29 6.97
CA PHE A 557 41.72 3.21 6.10
C PHE A 557 41.79 1.91 6.92
N PRO A 558 41.18 0.81 6.44
CA PRO A 558 41.57 -0.54 6.83
C PRO A 558 42.91 -0.92 6.18
N ARG A 559 43.69 -1.73 6.89
CA ARG A 559 45.09 -2.05 6.57
C ARG A 559 45.17 -3.21 5.57
N ILE A 560 46.15 -3.15 4.67
CA ILE A 560 46.49 -4.20 3.70
C ILE A 560 46.83 -5.52 4.43
N PHE A 561 46.26 -6.64 3.97
CA PHE A 561 46.79 -7.98 4.23
C PHE A 561 47.40 -8.55 2.95
N MET A 562 48.74 -8.64 2.93
CA MET A 562 49.49 -9.40 1.93
C MET A 562 49.61 -10.86 2.40
N PHE A 563 49.01 -11.80 1.67
CA PHE A 563 49.33 -13.22 1.82
C PHE A 563 50.01 -13.76 0.56
N LEU A 564 51.34 -13.82 0.63
CA LEU A 564 52.19 -14.52 -0.34
C LEU A 564 52.08 -16.04 -0.11
N VAL A 565 51.40 -16.75 -1.00
CA VAL A 565 51.57 -18.21 -1.14
C VAL A 565 52.34 -18.51 -2.40
N ARG A 566 53.63 -18.82 -2.21
CA ARG A 566 54.57 -19.26 -3.24
C ARG A 566 54.31 -20.72 -3.58
N LYS A 567 53.78 -21.03 -4.77
CA LYS A 567 53.80 -22.41 -5.32
C LYS A 567 54.70 -22.49 -6.55
N LYS A 568 55.53 -23.53 -6.55
CA LYS A 568 56.73 -23.72 -7.36
C LYS A 568 56.39 -24.34 -8.72
N ALA A 569 56.95 -23.78 -9.79
CA ALA A 569 56.88 -24.37 -11.11
C ALA A 569 57.68 -25.70 -11.17
N HIS A 570 57.14 -26.68 -11.88
CA HIS A 570 57.90 -27.80 -12.43
C HIS A 570 57.72 -27.79 -13.94
N ALA A 571 58.82 -27.88 -14.66
CA ALA A 571 58.84 -27.91 -16.12
C ALA A 571 58.78 -29.36 -16.63
N SER A 572 58.11 -29.56 -17.76
CA SER A 572 58.32 -30.70 -18.64
C SER A 572 57.98 -30.29 -20.08
N LYS A 573 58.98 -30.39 -20.97
CA LYS A 573 58.78 -30.39 -22.42
C LYS A 573 58.12 -31.72 -22.82
N SER A 574 57.31 -31.72 -23.88
CA SER A 574 57.56 -32.49 -25.13
C SER A 574 56.27 -32.70 -25.95
N SER A 575 56.44 -32.66 -27.27
CA SER A 575 55.44 -32.90 -28.33
C SER A 575 54.39 -31.82 -28.53
#